data_AF-A0A959BHC3-F1
#
_entry.id   AF-A0A959BHC3-F1
#
_cell.length_a   1.000
_cell.length_b   1.000
_cell.length_c   1.000
_cell.angle_alpha   90.00
_cell.angle_beta   90.00
_cell.angle_gamma   90.00
#
_symmetry.space_group_name_H-M   'P 1'
#
loop_
_entity.id
_entity.type
_entity.pdbx_description
1 polymer ?
#
loop_
_entity_poly.entity_id
_entity_poly.type
_entity_poly.pdbx_seq_one_letter_code
_entity_poly.pdbx_strand_id
1 'polypeptide(L)'
;IILGEVSAQAADPFSFQDTLRALQKDITYSIRAFAFYSNIDTIYSDTASIRLSETDSDNDGITNYCDPDDDNDGVKDEDDLNPLDPHRCGDSDGDSCDDCSIGVDGFGPLPDALPNNDGADTDGDGLCDAGDPDDDNDGVPDAQDVQPQDPKRCRDIDDDGCDDCAIGTDGFGPLPDYDPENDGC
;
A
#
# COMPACT_ATOMS: atom_id res chain seq x y z
N ILE A 1 53.76 -1.94 -9.41
CA ILE A 1 54.57 -1.63 -8.20
C ILE A 1 53.77 -0.52 -7.51
N ILE A 2 52.93 -0.79 -6.52
CA ILE A 2 53.20 -1.37 -5.20
C ILE A 2 51.99 -2.25 -4.78
N LEU A 3 52.27 -3.41 -4.17
CA LEU A 3 51.27 -4.23 -3.47
C LEU A 3 51.07 -3.62 -2.08
N GLY A 4 49.87 -3.13 -1.78
CA GLY A 4 49.45 -2.72 -0.44
C GLY A 4 48.57 -3.79 0.17
N GLU A 5 49.07 -4.47 1.20
CA GLU A 5 48.33 -5.48 1.97
C GLU A 5 47.22 -4.78 2.77
N VAL A 6 45.96 -5.20 2.58
CA VAL A 6 44.87 -4.82 3.49
C VAL A 6 44.80 -5.89 4.57
N SER A 7 45.17 -5.50 5.78
CA SER A 7 45.09 -6.30 6.99
C SER A 7 43.64 -6.65 7.28
N ALA A 8 43.32 -7.95 7.32
CA ALA A 8 42.03 -8.45 7.76
C ALA A 8 41.98 -8.43 9.31
N GLN A 9 41.31 -7.43 9.87
CA GLN A 9 40.91 -7.44 11.27
C GLN A 9 39.47 -7.98 11.35
N ALA A 10 39.29 -9.12 12.02
CA ALA A 10 38.02 -9.83 12.12
C ALA A 10 37.04 -9.15 13.10
N ALA A 11 35.80 -8.91 12.67
CA ALA A 11 34.54 -9.20 13.39
C ALA A 11 33.31 -8.58 12.68
N ASP A 12 32.58 -9.36 11.88
CA ASP A 12 31.12 -9.63 11.94
C ASP A 12 30.68 -10.47 10.73
N PRO A 13 29.60 -11.27 10.80
CA PRO A 13 29.22 -12.19 9.74
C PRO A 13 28.45 -11.44 8.64
N PHE A 14 29.10 -10.49 7.98
CA PHE A 14 28.57 -9.95 6.73
C PHE A 14 28.47 -11.10 5.73
N SER A 15 27.26 -11.34 5.23
CA SER A 15 26.98 -12.47 4.35
C SER A 15 27.94 -12.44 3.17
N PHE A 16 28.40 -13.61 2.73
CA PHE A 16 29.13 -13.74 1.46
C PHE A 16 28.37 -13.03 0.31
N GLN A 17 27.04 -12.95 0.40
CA GLN A 17 26.21 -12.18 -0.54
C GLN A 17 26.42 -10.66 -0.47
N ASP A 18 26.66 -10.08 0.71
CA ASP A 18 26.86 -8.64 0.85
C ASP A 18 28.25 -8.22 0.34
N THR A 19 29.25 -9.09 0.52
CA THR A 19 30.58 -8.87 -0.06
C THR A 19 30.56 -9.03 -1.58
N LEU A 20 29.77 -9.99 -2.11
CA LEU A 20 29.51 -10.14 -3.54
C LEU A 20 28.74 -8.95 -4.12
N ARG A 21 27.70 -8.45 -3.42
CA ARG A 21 26.94 -7.23 -3.80
C ARG A 21 27.83 -6.00 -3.90
N ALA A 22 28.75 -5.82 -2.95
CA ALA A 22 29.74 -4.74 -2.98
C ALA A 22 30.71 -4.86 -4.18
N LEU A 23 31.22 -6.07 -4.46
CA LEU A 23 32.10 -6.33 -5.61
C LEU A 23 31.38 -6.18 -6.96
N GLN A 24 30.09 -6.49 -7.02
CA GLN A 24 29.25 -6.36 -8.22
C GLN A 24 28.95 -4.88 -8.53
N LYS A 25 28.78 -4.05 -7.48
CA LYS A 25 28.67 -2.59 -7.57
C LYS A 25 29.92 -1.94 -8.17
N ASP A 26 31.11 -2.41 -7.75
CA ASP A 26 32.40 -1.89 -8.24
C ASP A 26 32.67 -2.22 -9.72
N ILE A 27 32.25 -3.41 -10.19
CA ILE A 27 32.45 -3.83 -11.59
C ILE A 27 31.56 -3.01 -12.53
N THR A 28 30.28 -2.80 -12.19
CA THR A 28 29.34 -2.04 -13.02
C THR A 28 29.75 -0.57 -13.17
N TYR A 29 30.25 0.04 -12.09
CA TYR A 29 30.75 1.42 -12.11
C TYR A 29 32.02 1.57 -12.96
N SER A 30 32.93 0.59 -12.88
CA SER A 30 34.17 0.57 -13.67
C SER A 30 33.91 0.43 -15.18
N ILE A 31 32.89 -0.34 -15.57
CA ILE A 31 32.50 -0.52 -16.98
C ILE A 31 31.86 0.78 -17.54
N ARG A 32 31.01 1.47 -16.76
CA ARG A 32 30.43 2.76 -17.16
C ARG A 32 31.50 3.84 -17.39
N ALA A 33 32.52 3.88 -16.52
CA ALA A 33 33.62 4.83 -16.66
C ALA A 33 34.52 4.55 -17.88
N PHE A 34 34.72 3.28 -18.24
CA PHE A 34 35.60 2.90 -19.36
C PHE A 34 34.95 3.11 -20.75
N ALA A 35 33.62 2.98 -20.84
CA ALA A 35 32.86 3.21 -22.07
C ALA A 35 32.87 4.68 -22.53
N PHE A 36 33.07 5.64 -21.62
CA PHE A 36 33.09 7.07 -21.93
C PHE A 36 34.38 7.53 -22.65
N TYR A 37 35.48 6.78 -22.53
CA TYR A 37 36.80 7.19 -23.04
C TYR A 37 37.21 6.60 -24.39
N SER A 38 36.43 5.65 -24.94
CA SER A 38 36.93 4.79 -26.02
C SER A 38 36.11 4.78 -27.32
N ASN A 39 35.02 5.54 -27.44
CA ASN A 39 34.18 5.59 -28.67
C ASN A 39 33.88 4.20 -29.26
N ILE A 40 33.56 3.23 -28.40
CA ILE A 40 33.29 1.85 -28.81
C ILE A 40 31.78 1.68 -29.00
N ASP A 41 31.28 2.06 -30.18
CA ASP A 41 29.93 1.68 -30.65
C ASP A 41 29.83 0.16 -30.92
N THR A 42 30.94 -0.57 -30.89
CA THR A 42 31.04 -1.96 -31.39
C THR A 42 30.88 -3.05 -30.33
N ILE A 43 30.64 -2.72 -29.06
CA ILE A 43 30.14 -3.70 -28.07
C ILE A 43 28.60 -3.64 -28.01
N TYR A 44 27.97 -2.74 -28.79
CA TYR A 44 26.55 -2.43 -28.66
C TYR A 44 25.60 -3.22 -29.59
N SER A 45 26.10 -4.15 -30.42
CA SER A 45 25.23 -4.87 -31.38
C SER A 45 24.72 -6.22 -30.91
N ASP A 46 25.23 -6.74 -29.79
CA ASP A 46 24.69 -7.96 -29.13
C ASP A 46 24.24 -7.66 -27.68
N THR A 47 24.35 -6.41 -27.22
CA THR A 47 23.86 -5.94 -25.92
C THR A 47 22.43 -5.41 -25.98
N ALA A 48 21.66 -5.74 -27.02
CA ALA A 48 20.21 -5.50 -27.04
C ALA A 48 19.46 -6.20 -25.89
N SER A 49 20.14 -7.05 -25.10
CA SER A 49 19.56 -7.77 -23.97
C SER A 49 20.45 -7.88 -22.73
N ILE A 50 21.39 -6.95 -22.48
CA ILE A 50 21.68 -6.65 -21.06
C ILE A 50 20.69 -5.59 -20.62
N ARG A 51 19.40 -5.94 -20.68
CA ARG A 51 18.54 -5.55 -19.58
C ARG A 51 19.07 -6.38 -18.43
N LEU A 52 19.89 -5.78 -17.57
CA LEU A 52 19.79 -6.14 -16.16
C LEU A 52 18.30 -5.90 -15.89
N SER A 53 17.53 -6.97 -15.86
CA SER A 53 16.14 -6.96 -15.44
C SER A 53 16.17 -6.68 -13.94
N GLU A 54 16.56 -5.46 -13.60
CA GLU A 54 16.32 -4.93 -12.28
C GLU A 54 14.82 -4.68 -12.23
N THR A 55 14.19 -5.16 -11.17
CA THR A 55 12.79 -4.85 -10.90
C THR A 55 12.66 -3.33 -10.78
N ASP A 56 11.53 -2.85 -11.24
CA ASP A 56 11.06 -1.48 -11.22
C ASP A 56 9.57 -1.65 -10.87
N SER A 57 9.29 -1.63 -9.57
CA SER A 57 8.03 -2.12 -8.99
C SER A 57 6.87 -1.16 -9.29
N ASP A 58 7.14 0.14 -9.24
CA ASP A 58 6.21 1.23 -9.55
C ASP A 58 6.27 1.69 -11.03
N ASN A 59 7.29 1.29 -11.79
CA ASN A 59 7.50 1.69 -13.19
C ASN A 59 7.76 3.19 -13.38
N ASP A 60 8.37 3.85 -12.39
CA ASP A 60 8.74 5.27 -12.49
C ASP A 60 10.01 5.50 -13.36
N GLY A 61 10.73 4.42 -13.69
CA GLY A 61 11.93 4.39 -14.51
C GLY A 61 13.24 4.42 -13.73
N ILE A 62 13.17 4.44 -12.40
CA ILE A 62 14.24 4.12 -11.44
C ILE A 62 14.10 2.64 -11.09
N THR A 63 15.21 1.96 -10.83
CA THR A 63 15.16 0.53 -10.47
C THR A 63 15.11 0.42 -8.97
N ASN A 64 14.50 -0.64 -8.42
CA ASN A 64 14.42 -0.89 -6.97
C ASN A 64 15.78 -0.89 -6.23
N TYR A 65 16.89 -0.96 -6.98
CA TYR A 65 18.22 -0.85 -6.38
C TYR A 65 18.66 0.59 -6.09
N CYS A 66 18.19 1.53 -6.90
CA CYS A 66 18.49 2.95 -6.82
C CYS A 66 17.28 3.79 -6.39
N ASP A 67 16.11 3.17 -6.27
CA ASP A 67 14.91 3.77 -5.74
C ASP A 67 14.98 3.84 -4.21
N PRO A 68 14.64 4.98 -3.60
CA PRO A 68 14.39 5.06 -2.16
C PRO A 68 12.96 4.68 -1.73
N ASP A 69 12.04 4.49 -2.68
CA ASP A 69 10.62 4.18 -2.47
C ASP A 69 10.15 3.26 -3.62
N ASP A 70 10.43 1.97 -3.46
CA ASP A 70 10.34 0.96 -4.52
C ASP A 70 8.93 0.81 -5.15
N ASP A 71 7.86 1.16 -4.44
CA ASP A 71 6.48 1.08 -4.91
C ASP A 71 5.73 2.42 -4.95
N ASN A 72 6.41 3.51 -4.57
CA ASN A 72 5.91 4.89 -4.61
C ASN A 72 4.61 5.09 -3.81
N ASP A 73 4.43 4.34 -2.72
CA ASP A 73 3.28 4.50 -1.82
C ASP A 73 3.41 5.73 -0.89
N GLY A 74 4.60 6.36 -0.87
CA GLY A 74 4.89 7.54 -0.08
C GLY A 74 5.65 7.26 1.22
N VAL A 75 5.92 6.00 1.52
CA VAL A 75 6.73 5.54 2.65
C VAL A 75 8.00 4.90 2.11
N LYS A 76 9.16 5.43 2.52
CA LYS A 76 10.45 4.90 2.06
C LYS A 76 10.66 3.45 2.47
N ASP A 77 11.41 2.69 1.68
CA ASP A 77 11.74 1.28 1.94
C ASP A 77 12.31 0.99 3.34
N GLU A 78 13.02 1.96 3.93
CA GLU A 78 13.64 1.81 5.25
C GLU A 78 12.64 1.93 6.41
N ASP A 79 11.52 2.60 6.16
CA ASP A 79 10.44 2.87 7.11
C ASP A 79 9.18 2.03 6.79
N ASP A 80 9.07 1.49 5.57
CA ASP A 80 7.94 0.69 5.12
C ASP A 80 8.08 -0.81 5.48
N LEU A 81 6.98 -1.39 5.96
CA LEU A 81 6.84 -2.82 6.25
C LEU A 81 6.54 -3.64 5.01
N ASN A 82 6.08 -3.02 3.91
CA ASN A 82 5.74 -3.70 2.66
C ASN A 82 6.34 -3.01 1.42
N PRO A 83 7.69 -2.88 1.30
CA PRO A 83 8.35 -1.99 0.31
C PRO A 83 8.17 -2.32 -1.18
N LEU A 84 7.21 -3.17 -1.55
CA LEU A 84 6.92 -3.57 -2.91
C LEU A 84 5.40 -3.70 -3.14
N ASP A 85 4.58 -3.34 -2.16
CA ASP A 85 3.14 -3.43 -2.16
C ASP A 85 2.52 -2.04 -1.95
N PRO A 86 2.22 -1.32 -3.05
CA PRO A 86 1.79 0.08 -3.02
C PRO A 86 0.43 0.34 -2.37
N HIS A 87 -0.20 -0.69 -1.82
CA HIS A 87 -1.48 -0.62 -1.13
C HIS A 87 -1.35 -0.78 0.38
N ARG A 88 -0.12 -0.79 0.90
CA ARG A 88 0.16 -1.18 2.28
C ARG A 88 1.22 -0.31 2.97
N CYS A 89 0.86 0.92 3.26
CA CYS A 89 1.78 1.94 3.75
C CYS A 89 1.51 2.41 5.19
N GLY A 90 0.41 1.99 5.81
CA GLY A 90 0.11 2.30 7.21
C GLY A 90 -1.35 2.70 7.44
N ASP A 91 -1.63 3.20 8.64
CA ASP A 91 -2.96 3.66 9.07
C ASP A 91 -2.71 4.84 10.03
N SER A 92 -2.55 6.04 9.47
CA SER A 92 -2.01 7.19 10.19
C SER A 92 -3.04 7.91 11.04
N ASP A 93 -4.31 7.90 10.64
CA ASP A 93 -5.42 8.46 11.42
C ASP A 93 -6.16 7.43 12.27
N GLY A 94 -5.89 6.14 12.09
CA GLY A 94 -6.37 5.07 12.97
C GLY A 94 -7.81 4.69 12.70
N ASP A 95 -8.28 4.86 11.46
CA ASP A 95 -9.66 4.58 11.04
C ASP A 95 -9.86 3.14 10.57
N SER A 96 -8.79 2.33 10.57
CA SER A 96 -8.66 0.92 10.16
C SER A 96 -8.50 0.63 8.67
N CYS A 97 -8.61 1.64 7.80
CA CYS A 97 -8.15 1.54 6.44
C CYS A 97 -6.63 1.72 6.37
N ASP A 98 -6.04 1.18 5.29
CA ASP A 98 -4.63 1.44 5.03
C ASP A 98 -4.54 2.73 4.21
N ASP A 99 -3.71 3.69 4.61
CA ASP A 99 -3.56 5.04 4.02
C ASP A 99 -3.37 4.99 2.48
N CYS A 100 -2.91 3.86 1.93
CA CYS A 100 -2.66 3.62 0.50
C CYS A 100 -3.69 2.69 -0.19
N SER A 101 -4.81 2.42 0.47
CA SER A 101 -5.87 1.53 -0.02
C SER A 101 -6.61 2.10 -1.24
N ILE A 102 -6.74 3.44 -1.33
CA ILE A 102 -7.32 4.12 -2.49
C ILE A 102 -6.22 4.85 -3.24
N GLY A 103 -5.92 4.31 -4.44
CA GLY A 103 -4.92 4.92 -5.30
C GLY A 103 -5.46 6.01 -6.24
N VAL A 104 -4.78 7.15 -6.34
CA VAL A 104 -5.23 8.27 -7.20
C VAL A 104 -4.77 8.19 -8.65
N ASP A 105 -3.68 7.48 -8.93
CA ASP A 105 -3.11 7.41 -10.29
C ASP A 105 -2.70 6.01 -10.77
N GLY A 106 -2.93 4.98 -9.96
CA GLY A 106 -2.72 3.58 -10.35
C GLY A 106 -1.25 3.23 -10.51
N PHE A 107 -0.45 3.54 -9.47
CA PHE A 107 1.00 3.34 -9.39
C PHE A 107 1.78 4.29 -10.30
N GLY A 108 1.35 5.54 -10.37
CA GLY A 108 2.15 6.59 -11.00
C GLY A 108 3.34 6.99 -10.11
N PRO A 109 4.19 7.91 -10.59
CA PRO A 109 5.41 8.33 -9.89
C PRO A 109 5.13 9.28 -8.70
N LEU A 110 3.89 9.34 -8.21
CA LEU A 110 3.48 10.23 -7.14
C LEU A 110 3.06 9.39 -5.94
N PRO A 111 3.45 9.79 -4.71
CA PRO A 111 3.03 9.14 -3.48
C PRO A 111 1.51 8.96 -3.39
N ASP A 112 1.09 7.76 -3.00
CA ASP A 112 -0.32 7.36 -2.93
C ASP A 112 -0.82 7.18 -1.48
N ALA A 113 -0.43 8.08 -0.57
CA ALA A 113 -0.85 8.06 0.84
C ALA A 113 -1.90 9.14 1.14
N LEU A 114 -3.13 8.72 1.42
CA LEU A 114 -4.29 9.57 1.71
C LEU A 114 -4.98 9.20 3.03
N PRO A 115 -4.39 9.50 4.21
CA PRO A 115 -4.94 9.02 5.49
C PRO A 115 -6.45 9.23 5.65
N ASN A 116 -6.95 10.46 5.46
CA ASN A 116 -8.38 10.76 5.71
C ASN A 116 -9.32 10.39 4.53
N ASN A 117 -8.83 9.70 3.51
CA ASN A 117 -9.61 9.35 2.31
C ASN A 117 -8.98 8.12 1.64
N ASP A 118 -8.84 7.06 2.40
CA ASP A 118 -8.21 5.80 2.04
C ASP A 118 -9.20 4.63 2.00
N GLY A 119 -10.46 4.81 2.42
CA GLY A 119 -11.51 3.84 2.18
C GLY A 119 -12.93 4.41 2.14
N ALA A 120 -13.90 3.51 2.22
CA ALA A 120 -15.31 3.88 2.37
C ALA A 120 -15.61 4.12 3.85
N ASP A 121 -16.43 5.11 4.13
CA ASP A 121 -16.93 5.50 5.45
C ASP A 121 -18.41 5.87 5.20
N THR A 122 -19.26 4.86 5.26
CA THR A 122 -20.64 4.93 4.76
C THR A 122 -21.51 5.84 5.63
N ASP A 123 -21.28 5.86 6.94
CA ASP A 123 -22.01 6.70 7.88
C ASP A 123 -21.32 8.04 8.22
N GLY A 124 -20.04 8.21 7.89
CA GLY A 124 -19.29 9.41 8.15
C GLY A 124 -18.85 9.58 9.60
N ASP A 125 -18.75 8.50 10.37
CA ASP A 125 -18.35 8.52 11.78
C ASP A 125 -16.82 8.62 11.98
N GLY A 126 -16.08 8.39 10.88
CA GLY A 126 -14.63 8.46 10.80
C GLY A 126 -13.93 7.14 11.09
N LEU A 127 -14.67 6.03 11.15
CA LEU A 127 -14.14 4.69 10.92
C LEU A 127 -14.42 4.28 9.47
N CYS A 128 -13.52 3.46 8.95
CA CYS A 128 -13.64 2.93 7.62
C CYS A 128 -14.52 1.66 7.63
N ASP A 129 -15.38 1.45 6.63
CA ASP A 129 -16.29 0.27 6.50
C ASP A 129 -15.53 -1.08 6.66
N ALA A 130 -14.22 -1.10 6.37
CA ALA A 130 -13.40 -2.31 6.51
C ALA A 130 -13.19 -2.77 7.97
N GLY A 131 -13.32 -1.86 8.93
CA GLY A 131 -13.15 -2.12 10.37
C GLY A 131 -14.16 -1.44 11.27
N ASP A 132 -15.13 -0.72 10.72
CA ASP A 132 -16.36 -0.35 11.40
C ASP A 132 -17.18 -1.62 11.73
N PRO A 133 -17.67 -1.80 12.96
CA PRO A 133 -18.62 -2.87 13.29
C PRO A 133 -20.08 -2.63 12.88
N ASP A 134 -20.44 -1.42 12.40
CA ASP A 134 -21.79 -0.97 12.05
C ASP A 134 -21.73 0.10 10.93
N ASP A 135 -21.40 -0.33 9.71
CA ASP A 135 -21.07 0.49 8.52
C ASP A 135 -22.05 1.66 8.22
N ASP A 136 -23.33 1.54 8.56
CA ASP A 136 -24.35 2.56 8.32
C ASP A 136 -24.98 3.16 9.59
N ASN A 137 -24.48 2.76 10.76
CA ASN A 137 -24.87 3.22 12.10
C ASN A 137 -26.39 3.10 12.39
N ASP A 138 -27.06 2.13 11.76
CA ASP A 138 -28.48 1.85 11.93
C ASP A 138 -28.79 1.14 13.29
N GLY A 139 -27.73 0.65 13.94
CA GLY A 139 -27.74 0.02 15.25
C GLY A 139 -27.76 -1.51 15.19
N VAL A 140 -27.71 -2.10 14.00
CA VAL A 140 -27.57 -3.53 13.75
C VAL A 140 -26.16 -3.80 13.20
N PRO A 141 -25.27 -4.45 13.99
CA PRO A 141 -23.90 -4.71 13.53
C PRO A 141 -23.86 -5.50 12.22
N ASP A 142 -22.89 -5.24 11.34
CA ASP A 142 -22.85 -5.80 9.96
C ASP A 142 -23.03 -7.32 9.90
N ALA A 143 -22.48 -8.03 10.91
CA ALA A 143 -22.57 -9.48 11.00
C ALA A 143 -24.01 -10.01 11.18
N GLN A 144 -24.95 -9.14 11.54
CA GLN A 144 -26.37 -9.40 11.75
C GLN A 144 -27.26 -8.63 10.78
N ASP A 145 -26.68 -7.80 9.92
CA ASP A 145 -27.38 -6.96 8.97
C ASP A 145 -27.49 -7.62 7.58
N VAL A 146 -28.62 -7.44 6.88
CA VAL A 146 -28.81 -7.97 5.51
C VAL A 146 -28.36 -6.99 4.42
N GLN A 147 -28.24 -5.70 4.76
CA GLN A 147 -27.64 -4.62 3.98
C GLN A 147 -26.83 -3.72 4.92
N PRO A 148 -25.60 -4.11 5.30
CA PRO A 148 -24.77 -3.32 6.24
C PRO A 148 -24.47 -1.86 5.84
N GLN A 149 -24.79 -1.45 4.61
CA GLN A 149 -24.50 -0.11 4.08
C GLN A 149 -25.78 0.65 3.68
N ASP A 150 -26.95 0.10 4.00
CA ASP A 150 -28.24 0.72 3.75
C ASP A 150 -29.01 0.83 5.08
N PRO A 151 -28.97 2.02 5.72
CA PRO A 151 -29.46 2.24 7.09
C PRO A 151 -30.98 2.08 7.22
N LYS A 152 -31.67 1.70 6.15
CA LYS A 152 -33.12 1.47 6.14
C LYS A 152 -33.48 0.01 5.98
N ARG A 153 -32.48 -0.88 5.96
CA ARG A 153 -32.63 -2.25 5.48
C ARG A 153 -31.82 -3.24 6.30
N CYS A 154 -32.22 -3.40 7.56
CA CYS A 154 -31.60 -4.35 8.46
C CYS A 154 -32.28 -5.72 8.48
N ARG A 155 -33.16 -5.97 9.44
CA ARG A 155 -33.84 -7.25 9.66
C ARG A 155 -35.29 -7.00 10.04
N ASP A 156 -36.12 -8.02 9.92
CA ASP A 156 -37.53 -8.01 10.33
C ASP A 156 -37.64 -9.01 11.49
N ILE A 157 -37.58 -8.54 12.74
CA ILE A 157 -37.57 -9.44 13.92
C ILE A 157 -38.97 -9.91 14.30
N ASP A 158 -39.99 -9.09 14.08
CA ASP A 158 -41.35 -9.40 14.48
C ASP A 158 -42.22 -10.03 13.36
N ASP A 159 -41.61 -10.22 12.18
CA ASP A 159 -42.15 -10.87 10.97
C ASP A 159 -43.41 -10.16 10.43
N ASP A 160 -43.48 -8.83 10.56
CA ASP A 160 -44.66 -8.05 10.16
C ASP A 160 -44.60 -7.57 8.69
N GLY A 161 -43.43 -7.68 8.06
CA GLY A 161 -43.17 -7.38 6.66
C GLY A 161 -42.57 -6.00 6.40
N CYS A 162 -42.22 -5.24 7.44
CA CYS A 162 -41.34 -4.09 7.38
C CYS A 162 -39.93 -4.46 7.89
N ASP A 163 -38.90 -3.71 7.44
CA ASP A 163 -37.54 -3.84 8.01
C ASP A 163 -37.51 -3.02 9.31
N ASP A 164 -36.94 -3.53 10.40
CA ASP A 164 -36.89 -2.89 11.73
C ASP A 164 -36.26 -1.48 11.68
N CYS A 165 -35.49 -1.17 10.64
CA CYS A 165 -34.80 0.11 10.39
C CYS A 165 -35.52 0.99 9.34
N ALA A 166 -36.71 0.60 8.88
CA ALA A 166 -37.44 1.29 7.81
C ALA A 166 -37.85 2.73 8.18
N ILE A 167 -37.89 3.08 9.47
CA ILE A 167 -38.19 4.43 9.98
C ILE A 167 -37.00 5.03 10.74
N GLY A 168 -35.94 5.36 10.00
CA GLY A 168 -34.83 6.24 10.45
C GLY A 168 -34.99 7.69 10.00
N THR A 169 -34.67 8.66 10.88
CA THR A 169 -34.93 10.10 10.65
C THR A 169 -33.75 10.92 10.10
N ASP A 170 -32.54 10.37 10.13
CA ASP A 170 -31.29 11.07 9.79
C ASP A 170 -30.44 10.35 8.74
N GLY A 171 -30.69 9.06 8.47
CA GLY A 171 -30.05 8.31 7.39
C GLY A 171 -28.64 7.84 7.76
N PHE A 172 -27.74 8.75 8.09
CA PHE A 172 -26.34 8.45 8.47
C PHE A 172 -26.00 9.16 9.78
N GLY A 173 -26.93 9.13 10.73
CA GLY A 173 -26.77 9.80 12.02
C GLY A 173 -26.15 8.84 13.04
N PRO A 174 -25.51 9.35 14.11
CA PRO A 174 -24.91 8.51 15.15
C PRO A 174 -25.96 7.88 16.10
N LEU A 175 -27.22 7.84 15.70
CA LEU A 175 -28.33 7.35 16.51
C LEU A 175 -28.96 6.14 15.81
N PRO A 176 -29.11 5.01 16.52
CA PRO A 176 -29.79 3.83 15.99
C PRO A 176 -31.21 4.14 15.52
N ASP A 177 -31.60 3.60 14.37
CA ASP A 177 -32.96 3.64 13.85
C ASP A 177 -33.69 2.29 13.88
N TYR A 178 -33.05 1.27 14.43
CA TYR A 178 -33.64 -0.02 14.79
C TYR A 178 -34.79 0.07 15.83
N ASP A 179 -36.04 -0.16 15.38
CA ASP A 179 -37.24 -0.34 16.23
C ASP A 179 -38.18 -1.45 15.70
N PRO A 180 -38.02 -2.70 16.18
CA PRO A 180 -38.83 -3.84 15.73
C PRO A 180 -40.33 -3.77 16.04
N GLU A 181 -40.82 -2.79 16.79
CA GLU A 181 -42.26 -2.68 17.11
C GLU A 181 -42.93 -1.49 16.42
N ASN A 182 -42.18 -0.57 15.81
CA ASN A 182 -42.71 0.67 15.23
C ASN A 182 -41.96 1.12 13.97
N ASP A 183 -41.73 0.20 13.04
CA ASP A 183 -40.98 0.40 11.78
C ASP A 183 -41.89 0.70 10.57
N GLY A 184 -43.19 0.91 10.78
CA GLY A 184 -44.11 1.41 9.76
C GLY A 184 -45.08 0.38 9.21
N CYS A 185 -44.93 -0.85 9.67
CA CYS A 185 -45.98 -1.84 9.77
C CYS A 185 -46.36 -1.96 11.28
#